data_AF-A0A0T6VXJ0-F1
#
_entry.id   AF-A0A0T6VXJ0-F1
#
_cell.length_a   1.000
_cell.length_b   1.000
_cell.length_c   1.000
_cell.angle_alpha   90.00
_cell.angle_beta   90.00
_cell.angle_gamma   90.00
#
_symmetry.space_group_name_H-M   'P 1'
#
loop_
_entity.id
_entity.type
_entity.pdbx_description
1 polymer ?
#
loop_
_entity_poly.entity_id
_entity_poly.type
_entity_poly.pdbx_seq_one_letter_code
_entity_poly.pdbx_strand_id
1 'polypeptide(L)'
;MMKSIALSVLLVVLLGFVGVQYYITSVPGLEAPITVGEVRQVESEKSLVVILVDSEGQRFTVGLRGDTAKPEEAALFYIRNPDVVPYVFWPSFRSNDEKRVLELLEDVIESGAPEDPAVRSIYGVLKERN
;
A
#
# COMPACT_ATOMS: atom_id res chain seq x y z
N MET A 1 13.22 31.01 29.49
CA MET A 1 11.81 30.75 29.12
C MET A 1 11.60 30.64 27.61
N MET A 2 12.02 31.61 26.80
CA MET A 2 11.80 31.61 25.34
C MET A 2 12.37 30.38 24.60
N LYS A 3 13.54 29.86 25.01
CA LYS A 3 14.13 28.62 24.46
C LYS A 3 13.25 27.37 24.72
N SER A 4 12.54 27.35 25.85
CA SER A 4 11.60 26.28 26.21
C SER A 4 10.37 26.31 25.31
N ILE A 5 9.85 27.51 25.03
CA ILE A 5 8.72 27.70 24.11
C ILE A 5 9.12 27.30 22.69
N ALA A 6 10.29 27.74 22.23
CA ALA A 6 10.81 27.36 20.91
C ALA A 6 10.97 25.84 20.76
N LEU A 7 11.47 25.16 21.80
CA LEU A 7 11.58 23.70 21.80
C LEU A 7 10.20 23.02 21.78
N SER A 8 9.26 23.47 22.61
CA SER A 8 7.91 22.91 22.64
C SER A 8 7.20 23.09 21.29
N VAL A 9 7.31 24.26 20.67
CA VAL A 9 6.76 24.51 19.33
C VAL A 9 7.41 23.59 18.29
N LEU A 10 8.73 23.43 18.32
CA LEU A 10 9.44 22.53 17.41
C LEU A 10 8.95 21.08 17.56
N LEU A 11 8.78 20.60 18.79
CA LEU A 11 8.28 19.24 19.04
C LEU A 11 6.86 19.04 18.50
N VAL A 12 5.97 20.01 18.69
CA VAL A 12 4.61 19.95 18.14
C VAL A 12 4.63 19.91 16.61
N VAL A 13 5.48 20.72 15.98
CA VAL A 13 5.63 20.71 14.52
C VAL A 13 6.16 19.37 14.02
N LEU A 14 7.18 18.82 14.67
CA LEU A 14 7.75 17.52 14.31
C LEU A 14 6.70 16.39 14.47
N LEU A 15 5.92 16.40 15.54
CA LEU A 15 4.82 15.45 15.73
C LEU A 15 3.76 15.59 14.62
N GLY A 16 3.43 16.82 14.22
CA GLY A 16 2.57 17.08 13.08
C GLY A 16 3.10 16.45 11.79
N PHE A 17 4.40 16.62 11.49
CA PHE A 17 5.02 16.01 10.32
C PHE A 17 5.02 14.49 10.37
N VAL A 18 5.28 13.88 11.52
CA VAL A 18 5.19 12.42 11.69
C VAL A 18 3.77 11.93 11.42
N GLY A 19 2.75 12.64 11.93
CA GLY A 19 1.35 12.30 11.68
C GLY A 19 0.96 12.40 10.20
N VAL A 20 1.37 13.48 9.52
CA VAL A 20 1.12 13.67 8.08
C VAL A 20 1.83 12.59 7.27
N GLN A 21 3.10 12.30 7.57
CA GLN A 21 3.86 11.25 6.90
C GLN A 21 3.18 9.90 7.06
N TYR A 22 2.77 9.54 8.29
CA TYR A 22 2.05 8.30 8.53
C TYR A 22 0.74 8.23 7.75
N TYR A 23 -0.04 9.31 7.71
CA TYR A 23 -1.30 9.35 6.97
C TYR A 23 -1.11 9.09 5.46
N ILE A 24 -0.07 9.66 4.85
CA ILE A 24 0.18 9.50 3.40
C ILE A 24 0.87 8.19 3.02
N THR A 25 1.65 7.56 3.92
CA THR A 25 2.42 6.33 3.62
C THR A 25 1.90 5.05 4.27
N SER A 26 0.91 5.11 5.14
CA SER A 26 0.30 3.91 5.74
C SER A 26 -0.62 3.19 4.75
N VAL A 27 -0.75 1.88 4.93
CA VAL A 27 -1.80 1.09 4.28
C VAL A 27 -3.17 1.60 4.77
N PRO A 28 -4.06 2.07 3.89
CA PRO A 28 -5.37 2.54 4.29
C PRO A 28 -6.24 1.37 4.78
N GLY A 29 -7.19 1.66 5.67
CA GLY A 29 -8.39 0.84 5.75
C GLY A 29 -9.32 1.29 4.64
N LEU A 30 -9.73 0.38 3.76
CA LEU A 30 -10.71 0.65 2.70
C LEU A 30 -12.08 0.15 3.16
N GLU A 31 -13.13 0.93 2.90
CA GLU A 31 -14.50 0.56 3.30
C GLU A 31 -15.14 -0.37 2.26
N ALA A 32 -15.58 -1.55 2.71
CA ALA A 32 -16.25 -2.50 1.83
C ALA A 32 -17.54 -1.92 1.20
N PRO A 33 -17.91 -2.31 -0.03
CA PRO A 33 -17.18 -3.19 -0.94
C PRO A 33 -15.96 -2.52 -1.57
N ILE A 34 -14.86 -3.27 -1.67
CA ILE A 34 -13.63 -2.86 -2.36
C ILE A 34 -13.64 -3.50 -3.74
N THR A 35 -13.39 -2.75 -4.80
CA THR A 35 -13.39 -3.23 -6.19
C THR A 35 -12.03 -3.01 -6.85
N VAL A 36 -11.75 -3.77 -7.90
CA VAL A 36 -10.56 -3.54 -8.74
C VAL A 36 -10.91 -2.47 -9.77
N GLY A 37 -10.27 -1.31 -9.65
CA GLY A 37 -10.46 -0.20 -10.57
C GLY A 37 -9.64 -0.35 -11.85
N GLU A 38 -8.34 -0.59 -11.72
CA GLU A 38 -7.42 -0.73 -12.86
C GLU A 38 -6.32 -1.75 -12.56
N VAL A 39 -5.96 -2.55 -13.56
CA VAL A 39 -4.81 -3.45 -13.51
C VAL A 39 -3.84 -3.07 -14.62
N ARG A 40 -2.57 -2.89 -14.27
CA ARG A 40 -1.50 -2.58 -15.21
C ARG A 40 -0.38 -3.61 -15.07
N GLN A 41 -0.13 -4.33 -16.15
CA GLN A 41 1.04 -5.20 -16.28
C GLN A 41 2.13 -4.46 -17.06
N VAL A 42 3.33 -4.38 -16.48
CA VAL A 42 4.49 -3.78 -17.11
C VAL A 42 5.43 -4.91 -17.49
N GLU A 43 5.25 -5.46 -18.69
CA GLU A 43 5.98 -6.65 -19.18
C GLU A 43 7.51 -6.49 -19.12
N SER A 44 8.02 -5.29 -19.42
CA SER A 44 9.46 -5.01 -19.42
C SER A 44 10.11 -5.17 -18.04
N GLU A 45 9.35 -4.96 -16.97
CA GLU A 45 9.82 -5.05 -15.59
C GLU A 45 9.19 -6.23 -14.84
N LYS A 46 8.43 -7.09 -15.55
CA LYS A 46 7.56 -8.14 -14.98
C LYS A 46 6.68 -7.64 -13.82
N SER A 47 6.38 -6.35 -13.81
CA SER A 47 5.76 -5.70 -12.66
C SER A 47 4.25 -5.71 -12.80
N LEU A 48 3.56 -5.91 -11.69
CA LEU A 48 2.11 -5.98 -11.61
C LEU A 48 1.63 -4.86 -10.72
N VAL A 49 0.67 -4.07 -11.20
CA VAL A 49 0.07 -2.97 -10.45
C VAL A 49 -1.43 -3.14 -10.47
N VAL A 50 -2.06 -3.00 -9.31
CA VAL A 50 -3.49 -3.08 -9.11
C VAL A 50 -3.95 -1.85 -8.34
N ILE A 51 -4.98 -1.19 -8.84
CA ILE A 51 -5.65 -0.09 -8.15
C ILE A 51 -6.94 -0.64 -7.56
N LEU A 52 -7.01 -0.65 -6.23
CA LEU A 52 -8.22 -0.94 -5.47
C LEU A 52 -9.00 0.36 -5.26
N VAL A 53 -10.32 0.26 -5.33
CA VAL A 53 -11.25 1.37 -5.14
C VAL A 53 -12.33 0.95 -4.18
N ASP A 54 -12.51 1.68 -3.10
CA ASP A 54 -13.55 1.41 -2.11
C ASP A 54 -14.89 2.03 -2.48
N SER A 55 -15.90 1.82 -1.62
CA SER A 55 -17.25 2.33 -1.84
C SER A 55 -17.37 3.85 -1.79
N GLU A 56 -16.42 4.53 -1.14
CA GLU A 56 -16.33 5.99 -1.08
C GLU A 56 -15.51 6.58 -2.24
N GLY A 57 -14.94 5.72 -3.10
CA GLY A 57 -14.09 6.11 -4.21
C GLY A 57 -12.64 6.40 -3.82
N GLN A 58 -12.23 6.05 -2.59
CA GLN A 58 -10.83 6.11 -2.20
C GLN A 58 -10.03 5.07 -2.99
N ARG A 59 -8.86 5.49 -3.47
CA ARG A 59 -7.99 4.67 -4.30
C ARG A 59 -6.80 4.19 -3.49
N PHE A 60 -6.44 2.94 -3.66
CA PHE A 60 -5.22 2.38 -3.12
C PHE A 60 -4.51 1.58 -4.21
N THR A 61 -3.32 2.02 -4.58
CA THR A 61 -2.49 1.31 -5.55
C THR A 61 -1.59 0.35 -4.82
N VAL A 62 -1.60 -0.92 -5.19
CA VAL A 62 -0.68 -1.95 -4.70
C VAL A 62 -0.02 -2.63 -5.90
N GLY A 63 1.26 -2.95 -5.78
CA GLY A 63 1.95 -3.61 -6.87
C GLY A 63 3.18 -4.39 -6.43
N LEU A 64 3.60 -5.30 -7.30
CA LEU A 64 4.85 -6.02 -7.19
C LEU A 64 5.76 -5.57 -8.32
N ARG A 65 7.00 -5.24 -7.97
CA ARG A 65 8.06 -5.00 -8.95
C ARG A 65 9.02 -6.18 -9.00
N GLY A 66 9.34 -6.67 -10.19
CA GLY A 66 10.19 -7.85 -10.37
C GLY A 66 9.40 -9.11 -10.69
N ASP A 67 10.09 -10.25 -10.78
CA ASP A 67 9.48 -11.49 -11.27
C ASP A 67 8.50 -12.08 -10.24
N THR A 68 7.20 -12.05 -10.55
CA THR A 68 6.16 -12.64 -9.67
C THR A 68 6.30 -14.16 -9.53
N ALA A 69 7.03 -14.84 -10.42
CA ALA A 69 7.35 -16.25 -10.28
C ALA A 69 8.45 -16.53 -9.23
N LYS A 70 9.14 -15.49 -8.76
CA LYS A 70 10.14 -15.55 -7.69
C LYS A 70 9.74 -14.60 -6.56
N PRO A 71 8.86 -15.04 -5.65
CA PRO A 71 8.34 -14.22 -4.57
C PRO A 71 9.44 -13.51 -3.78
N GLU A 72 10.58 -14.13 -3.54
CA GLU A 72 11.70 -13.55 -2.79
C GLU A 72 12.42 -12.39 -3.51
N GLU A 73 12.35 -12.32 -4.84
CA GLU A 73 13.00 -11.27 -5.65
C GLU A 73 12.03 -10.12 -5.98
N ALA A 74 10.72 -10.37 -5.97
CA ALA A 74 9.75 -9.32 -6.18
C ALA A 74 9.73 -8.33 -4.99
N ALA A 75 9.49 -7.07 -5.25
CA ALA A 75 9.45 -6.05 -4.21
C ALA A 75 8.04 -5.47 -4.13
N LEU A 76 7.39 -5.59 -2.97
CA LEU A 76 6.05 -5.03 -2.77
C LEU A 76 6.17 -3.51 -2.75
N PHE A 77 5.22 -2.85 -3.38
CA PHE A 77 5.03 -1.44 -3.20
C PHE A 77 3.56 -1.07 -3.14
N TYR A 78 3.27 0.08 -2.55
CA TYR A 78 1.93 0.63 -2.58
C TYR A 78 1.93 2.16 -2.52
N ILE A 79 0.82 2.75 -2.94
CA ILE A 79 0.58 4.19 -2.99
C ILE A 79 -0.85 4.44 -2.52
N ARG A 80 -0.99 5.14 -1.39
CA ARG A 80 -2.29 5.56 -0.87
C ARG A 80 -2.83 6.80 -1.58
N ASN A 81 -1.99 7.81 -1.77
CA ASN A 81 -2.39 9.09 -2.36
C ASN A 81 -1.49 9.41 -3.56
N PRO A 82 -1.78 8.88 -4.77
CA PRO A 82 -0.93 9.09 -5.94
C PRO A 82 -0.82 10.57 -6.34
N ASP A 83 -1.84 11.38 -6.06
CA ASP A 83 -1.83 12.83 -6.36
C ASP A 83 -0.94 13.63 -5.41
N VAL A 84 -0.62 13.08 -4.22
CA VAL A 84 0.11 13.77 -3.15
C VAL A 84 1.56 13.26 -3.06
N VAL A 85 1.76 11.96 -3.29
CA VAL A 85 3.06 11.31 -3.12
C VAL A 85 3.59 10.91 -4.51
N PRO A 86 4.57 11.64 -5.08
CA PRO A 86 5.15 11.30 -6.38
C PRO A 86 6.10 10.09 -6.31
N TYR A 87 6.26 9.49 -5.12
CA TYR A 87 7.15 8.37 -4.86
C TYR A 87 6.40 7.14 -4.38
N VAL A 88 6.97 5.99 -4.71
CA VAL A 88 6.45 4.68 -4.37
C VAL A 88 6.91 4.30 -2.96
N PHE A 89 6.00 3.86 -2.07
CA PHE A 89 6.39 3.35 -0.76
C PHE A 89 6.80 1.87 -0.89
N TRP A 90 8.05 1.58 -0.52
CA TRP A 90 8.61 0.24 -0.49
C TRP A 90 8.68 -0.27 0.95
N PRO A 91 7.69 -1.05 1.41
CA PRO A 91 7.81 -1.72 2.69
C PRO A 91 9.01 -2.67 2.69
N SER A 92 9.62 -2.83 3.87
CA SER A 92 10.61 -3.88 4.07
C SER A 92 9.95 -5.25 3.97
N PHE A 93 10.73 -6.24 3.52
CA PHE A 93 10.32 -7.64 3.49
C PHE A 93 9.83 -8.12 4.86
N ARG A 94 8.65 -8.75 4.90
CA ARG A 94 7.92 -9.23 6.09
C ARG A 94 7.59 -8.14 7.12
N SER A 95 7.49 -6.89 6.67
CA SER A 95 7.08 -5.79 7.56
C SER A 95 5.61 -5.87 7.95
N ASN A 96 5.23 -5.14 9.00
CA ASN A 96 3.83 -5.03 9.41
C ASN A 96 2.95 -4.42 8.31
N ASP A 97 3.51 -3.56 7.46
CA ASP A 97 2.78 -3.00 6.32
C ASP A 97 2.50 -4.08 5.26
N GLU A 98 3.46 -4.98 4.96
CA GLU A 98 3.18 -6.11 4.07
C GLU A 98 2.06 -7.00 4.62
N LYS A 99 2.06 -7.28 5.93
CA LYS A 99 0.99 -8.05 6.58
C LYS A 99 -0.37 -7.35 6.47
N ARG A 100 -0.39 -6.04 6.65
CA ARG A 100 -1.62 -5.25 6.54
C ARG A 100 -2.14 -5.20 5.11
N VAL A 101 -1.26 -5.18 4.11
CA VAL A 101 -1.65 -5.36 2.70
C VAL A 101 -2.18 -6.77 2.46
N LEU A 102 -1.55 -7.80 3.04
CA LEU A 102 -2.02 -9.18 2.92
C LEU A 102 -3.45 -9.32 3.48
N GLU A 103 -3.71 -8.82 4.69
CA GLU A 103 -5.03 -8.80 5.32
C GLU A 103 -6.06 -8.07 4.45
N LEU A 104 -5.72 -6.88 3.93
CA LEU A 104 -6.59 -6.13 3.02
C LEU A 104 -6.94 -6.95 1.76
N LEU A 105 -5.97 -7.64 1.16
CA LEU A 105 -6.21 -8.48 -0.02
C LEU A 105 -7.06 -9.70 0.32
N GLU A 106 -6.93 -10.27 1.51
CA GLU A 106 -7.81 -11.35 2.00
C GLU A 106 -9.25 -10.87 2.10
N ASP A 107 -9.49 -9.71 2.73
CA ASP A 107 -10.83 -9.11 2.85
C ASP A 107 -11.45 -8.85 1.47
N VAL A 108 -10.66 -8.39 0.50
CA VAL A 108 -11.09 -8.18 -0.89
C VAL A 108 -11.50 -9.50 -1.55
N ILE A 109 -10.72 -10.56 -1.38
CA ILE A 109 -10.99 -11.88 -1.96
C ILE A 109 -12.22 -12.52 -1.30
N GLU A 110 -12.36 -12.40 0.02
CA GLU A 110 -13.49 -12.96 0.78
C GLU A 110 -14.81 -12.24 0.54
N SER A 111 -14.77 -10.92 0.33
CA SER A 111 -15.96 -10.10 0.05
C SER A 111 -16.57 -10.33 -1.34
N GLY A 112 -15.96 -11.19 -2.18
CA GLY A 112 -16.50 -11.57 -3.49
C GLY A 112 -16.33 -10.51 -4.58
N ALA A 113 -15.55 -9.45 -4.31
CA ALA A 113 -15.10 -8.52 -5.32
C ALA A 113 -14.03 -9.17 -6.21
N PRO A 114 -13.94 -8.76 -7.48
CA PRO A 114 -13.84 -9.67 -8.63
C PRO A 114 -12.64 -10.61 -8.56
N GLU A 115 -12.83 -11.79 -9.17
CA GLU A 115 -11.83 -12.83 -9.46
C GLU A 115 -10.68 -12.33 -10.36
N ASP A 116 -10.12 -11.15 -10.09
CA ASP A 116 -9.05 -10.60 -10.88
C ASP A 116 -7.77 -11.42 -10.60
N PRO A 117 -7.22 -12.09 -11.63
CA PRO A 117 -6.01 -12.89 -11.45
C PRO A 117 -4.83 -12.06 -10.95
N ALA A 118 -4.83 -10.74 -11.16
CA ALA A 118 -3.80 -9.86 -10.65
C ALA A 118 -3.82 -9.73 -9.12
N VAL A 119 -5.00 -9.54 -8.53
CA VAL A 119 -5.16 -9.49 -7.06
C VAL A 119 -4.70 -10.81 -6.45
N ARG A 120 -5.10 -11.95 -7.03
CA ARG A 120 -4.66 -13.27 -6.59
C ARG A 120 -3.17 -13.50 -6.76
N SER A 121 -2.56 -12.96 -7.82
CA SER A 121 -1.12 -13.06 -8.04
C SER A 121 -0.35 -12.29 -6.96
N ILE A 122 -0.75 -11.06 -6.64
CA ILE A 122 -0.12 -10.28 -5.56
C ILE A 122 -0.33 -10.98 -4.22
N TYR A 123 -1.56 -11.43 -3.94
CA TYR A 123 -1.89 -12.18 -2.73
C TYR A 123 -1.04 -13.44 -2.58
N GLY A 124 -0.90 -14.25 -3.62
CA GLY A 124 -0.11 -15.48 -3.61
C GLY A 124 1.35 -15.23 -3.26
N VAL A 125 1.97 -14.22 -3.90
CA VAL A 125 3.35 -13.81 -3.59
C VAL A 125 3.48 -13.37 -2.13
N LEU A 126 2.56 -12.56 -1.60
CA LEU A 126 2.62 -12.11 -0.21
C LEU A 126 2.37 -13.23 0.81
N LYS A 127 1.50 -14.18 0.47
CA LYS A 127 1.21 -15.36 1.28
C LYS A 127 2.41 -16.32 1.35
N GLU A 128 3.15 -16.48 0.25
CA GLU A 128 4.37 -17.31 0.26
C GLU A 128 5.51 -16.69 1.07
N ARG A 129 5.51 -15.36 1.25
CA ARG A 129 6.53 -14.64 2.01
C ARG A 129 6.30 -14.66 3.52
N ASN A 130 5.06 -14.65 4.00
CA ASN A 130 4.70 -14.51 5.42
C ASN A 130 4.38 -15.86 6.07
#